data_AF-A0A9D9TSR2-F1
#
_entry.id   AF-A0A9D9TSR2-F1
#
_cell.length_a   1.000
_cell.length_b   1.000
_cell.length_c   1.000
_cell.angle_alpha   90.00
_cell.angle_beta   90.00
_cell.angle_gamma   90.00
#
_symmetry.space_group_name_H-M   'P 1'
#
loop_
_entity.id
_entity.type
_entity.pdbx_description
1 polymer ?
#
loop_
_entity_poly.entity_id
_entity_poly.type
_entity_poly.pdbx_seq_one_letter_code
_entity_poly.pdbx_strand_id
1 'polypeptide(L)'
;MTPNIPKKPPGQRTLKNMSLKTKYLLFGIIGLFLISFGSSVLANAASIKADKTIATTQWVLLGIYGIVINAIGIVSLAQGIRYKVMIDTNKKMNKLEREIMKRIKFEVKVKNKNTPKV
;
A
#
# COMPACT_ATOMS: atom_id res chain seq x y z
N MET A 1 -21.64 31.52 17.25
CA MET A 1 -21.21 30.11 17.23
C MET A 1 -20.98 29.72 15.78
N THR A 2 -19.73 29.58 15.36
CA THR A 2 -19.43 29.12 13.99
C THR A 2 -19.70 27.61 13.90
N PRO A 3 -20.44 27.15 12.88
CA PRO A 3 -20.74 25.73 12.74
C PRO A 3 -19.44 24.95 12.51
N ASN A 4 -19.26 23.85 13.25
CA ASN A 4 -18.13 22.94 13.11
C ASN A 4 -18.30 22.13 11.82
N ILE A 5 -17.97 22.75 10.69
CA ILE A 5 -18.01 22.11 9.39
C ILE A 5 -16.76 21.21 9.30
N PRO A 6 -16.93 19.89 9.12
CA PRO A 6 -15.79 18.98 9.03
C PRO A 6 -14.91 19.34 7.83
N LYS A 7 -13.69 19.84 8.13
CA LYS A 7 -12.70 20.33 7.15
C LYS A 7 -12.22 19.31 6.10
N LYS A 8 -12.59 18.03 6.23
CA LYS A 8 -12.17 16.95 5.32
C LYS A 8 -13.38 16.18 4.78
N PRO A 9 -13.43 15.95 3.46
CA PRO A 9 -14.52 15.20 2.85
C PRO A 9 -14.58 13.75 3.38
N PRO A 10 -15.77 13.14 3.45
CA PRO A 10 -15.99 11.85 4.08
C PRO A 10 -15.13 10.73 3.46
N GLY A 11 -14.89 10.75 2.15
CA GLY A 11 -14.04 9.75 1.48
C GLY A 11 -12.58 9.72 1.95
N GLN A 12 -12.00 10.89 2.29
CA GLN A 12 -10.65 10.95 2.84
C GLN A 12 -10.58 10.37 4.26
N ARG A 13 -11.67 10.43 5.02
CA ARG A 13 -11.74 9.84 6.37
C ARG A 13 -11.72 8.32 6.30
N THR A 14 -12.45 7.73 5.36
CA THR A 14 -12.50 6.27 5.17
C THR A 14 -11.14 5.71 4.75
N LEU A 15 -10.47 6.35 3.78
CA LEU A 15 -9.12 5.97 3.36
C LEU A 15 -8.09 6.15 4.48
N LYS A 16 -8.22 7.18 5.33
CA LYS A 16 -7.32 7.40 6.46
C LYS A 16 -7.49 6.34 7.55
N ASN A 17 -8.73 5.90 7.80
CA ASN A 17 -9.05 4.94 8.85
C ASN A 17 -8.86 3.47 8.43
N MET A 18 -8.64 3.20 7.14
CA MET A 18 -8.43 1.84 6.64
C MET A 18 -7.09 1.26 7.11
N SER A 19 -7.13 0.02 7.61
CA SER A 19 -5.94 -0.71 8.07
C SER A 19 -4.88 -0.78 6.97
N LEU A 20 -3.63 -0.48 7.34
CA LEU A 20 -2.48 -0.59 6.44
C LEU A 20 -2.38 -1.97 5.78
N LYS A 21 -2.82 -3.03 6.48
CA LYS A 21 -2.87 -4.40 5.94
C LYS A 21 -3.81 -4.53 4.75
N THR A 22 -4.99 -3.91 4.83
CA THR A 22 -5.99 -3.94 3.75
C THR A 22 -5.49 -3.17 2.54
N LYS A 23 -4.84 -2.01 2.75
CA LYS A 23 -4.21 -1.25 1.67
C LYS A 23 -3.12 -2.05 0.96
N TYR A 24 -2.24 -2.70 1.73
CA TYR A 24 -1.21 -3.58 1.19
C TYR A 24 -1.79 -4.69 0.31
N LEU A 25 -2.78 -5.41 0.84
CA LEU A 25 -3.39 -6.56 0.15
C LEU A 25 -4.15 -6.11 -1.10
N LEU A 26 -4.84 -4.97 -1.05
CA LEU A 26 -5.55 -4.40 -2.19
C LEU A 26 -4.58 -4.02 -3.33
N PHE A 27 -3.54 -3.23 -3.02
CA PHE A 27 -2.55 -2.80 -4.02
C PHE A 27 -1.73 -3.99 -4.57
N GLY A 28 -1.46 -4.99 -3.73
CA GLY A 28 -0.79 -6.22 -4.12
C GLY A 28 -1.61 -7.05 -5.11
N ILE A 29 -2.87 -7.36 -4.78
CA ILE A 29 -3.76 -8.16 -5.64
C ILE A 29 -4.03 -7.41 -6.95
N ILE A 30 -4.36 -6.12 -6.87
CA ILE A 30 -4.62 -5.30 -8.06
C ILE A 30 -3.38 -5.22 -8.95
N GLY A 31 -2.20 -4.98 -8.36
CA GLY A 31 -0.96 -4.90 -9.12
C GLY A 31 -0.61 -6.21 -9.83
N LEU A 32 -0.78 -7.35 -9.14
CA LEU A 32 -0.56 -8.67 -9.73
C LEU A 32 -1.54 -8.95 -10.87
N PHE A 33 -2.82 -8.65 -10.66
CA PHE A 33 -3.87 -8.85 -11.66
C PHE A 33 -3.64 -7.98 -12.91
N LEU A 34 -3.25 -6.71 -12.74
CA LEU A 34 -2.92 -5.83 -13.85
C LEU A 34 -1.72 -6.32 -14.66
N ILE A 35 -0.69 -6.86 -14.01
CA ILE A 35 0.49 -7.40 -14.71
C ILE A 35 0.13 -8.66 -15.49
N SER A 36 -0.63 -9.57 -14.88
CA SER A 36 -1.12 -10.76 -15.57
C SER A 36 -1.97 -10.39 -16.79
N PHE A 37 -2.91 -9.46 -16.62
CA PHE A 37 -3.76 -8.99 -17.71
C PHE A 37 -2.95 -8.26 -18.81
N GLY A 38 -2.04 -7.36 -18.43
CA GLY A 38 -1.17 -6.65 -19.38
C GLY A 38 -0.27 -7.59 -20.17
N SER A 39 0.22 -8.65 -19.54
CA SER A 39 1.01 -9.70 -20.19
C SER A 39 0.18 -10.50 -21.21
N SER A 40 -1.08 -10.82 -20.90
CA SER A 40 -1.99 -11.45 -21.85
C SER A 40 -2.30 -10.56 -23.06
N VAL A 41 -2.48 -9.26 -22.85
CA VAL A 41 -2.68 -8.29 -23.94
C VAL A 41 -1.44 -8.21 -24.85
N LEU A 42 -0.24 -8.25 -24.26
CA LEU A 42 1.02 -8.31 -25.01
C LEU A 42 1.16 -9.60 -25.84
N ALA A 43 0.77 -10.74 -25.28
CA ALA A 43 0.80 -12.03 -25.99
C ALA A 43 -0.16 -12.03 -27.18
N ASN A 44 -1.36 -11.46 -27.03
CA ASN A 44 -2.30 -11.28 -28.13
C ASN A 44 -1.75 -10.33 -29.21
N ALA A 45 -1.11 -9.23 -28.81
CA ALA A 45 -0.45 -8.32 -29.76
C ALA A 45 0.66 -9.03 -30.56
N ALA A 46 1.45 -9.89 -29.90
CA ALA A 46 2.48 -10.68 -30.55
C ALA A 46 1.92 -11.75 -31.49
N SER A 47 0.78 -12.36 -31.16
CA SER A 47 0.08 -13.30 -32.03
C SER A 47 -0.46 -12.60 -33.28
N ILE A 48 -1.06 -11.42 -33.12
CA ILE A 48 -1.58 -10.60 -34.24
C ILE A 48 -0.45 -10.12 -35.15
N LYS A 49 0.74 -9.85 -34.60
CA LYS A 49 1.95 -9.54 -35.38
C LYS A 49 2.35 -10.70 -36.31
N ALA A 50 2.07 -11.94 -35.93
CA ALA A 50 2.42 -13.11 -36.74
C ALA A 50 1.52 -13.25 -37.99
N ASP A 51 0.30 -12.70 -37.95
CA ASP A 51 -0.61 -12.67 -39.08
C ASP A 51 -0.27 -11.51 -40.03
N LYS A 52 0.24 -11.85 -41.23
CA LYS A 52 0.65 -10.91 -42.28
C LYS A 52 -0.48 -10.09 -42.90
N THR A 53 -1.73 -10.46 -42.65
CA THR A 53 -2.93 -9.83 -43.24
C THR A 53 -3.43 -8.62 -42.46
N ILE A 54 -2.90 -8.38 -41.26
CA ILE A 54 -3.41 -7.36 -40.34
C ILE A 54 -2.56 -6.09 -40.41
N ALA A 55 -3.23 -4.94 -40.34
CA ALA A 55 -2.58 -3.63 -40.40
C ALA A 55 -1.57 -3.45 -39.26
N THR A 56 -0.36 -2.99 -39.61
CA THR A 56 0.76 -2.81 -38.66
C THR A 56 0.38 -1.91 -37.48
N THR A 57 -0.52 -0.96 -37.70
CA THR A 57 -1.00 -0.04 -36.67
C THR A 57 -1.75 -0.74 -35.54
N GLN A 58 -2.50 -1.81 -35.81
CA GLN A 58 -3.33 -2.47 -34.79
C GLN A 58 -2.50 -3.21 -33.75
N TRP A 59 -1.48 -3.99 -34.15
CA TRP A 59 -0.65 -4.73 -33.20
C TRP A 59 0.27 -3.80 -32.40
N VAL A 60 0.72 -2.68 -32.99
CA VAL A 60 1.52 -1.66 -32.28
C VAL A 60 0.67 -0.96 -31.22
N LEU A 61 -0.57 -0.55 -31.54
CA LEU A 61 -1.47 0.06 -30.54
C LEU A 61 -1.77 -0.90 -29.38
N LEU A 62 -2.06 -2.16 -29.68
CA LEU A 62 -2.30 -3.21 -28.69
C LEU A 62 -1.06 -3.46 -27.81
N GLY A 63 0.13 -3.46 -28.42
CA GLY A 63 1.39 -3.57 -27.71
C GLY A 63 1.63 -2.38 -26.76
N ILE A 64 1.45 -1.15 -27.24
CA ILE A 64 1.59 0.06 -26.41
C ILE A 64 0.58 0.02 -25.24
N TYR A 65 -0.67 -0.38 -25.50
CA TYR A 65 -1.70 -0.49 -24.47
C TYR A 65 -1.32 -1.50 -23.38
N GLY A 66 -0.80 -2.68 -23.78
CA GLY A 66 -0.32 -3.68 -22.83
C GLY A 66 0.92 -3.24 -22.04
N ILE A 67 1.82 -2.44 -22.64
CA ILE A 67 2.97 -1.85 -21.92
C ILE A 67 2.48 -0.85 -20.86
N VAL A 68 1.54 0.02 -21.20
CA VAL A 68 0.98 1.02 -20.26
C VAL A 68 0.30 0.32 -19.08
N ILE A 69 -0.50 -0.73 -19.34
CA ILE A 69 -1.15 -1.51 -18.27
C ILE A 69 -0.11 -2.18 -17.37
N ASN A 70 0.94 -2.77 -17.94
CA ASN A 70 2.02 -3.35 -17.15
C ASN A 70 2.75 -2.32 -16.30
N ALA A 71 3.04 -1.13 -16.84
CA ALA A 71 3.66 -0.05 -16.10
C ALA A 71 2.81 0.38 -14.89
N ILE A 72 1.49 0.51 -15.08
CA ILE A 72 0.55 0.82 -13.99
C ILE A 72 0.54 -0.30 -12.95
N GLY A 73 0.54 -1.57 -13.38
CA GLY A 73 0.61 -2.73 -12.49
C GLY A 73 1.89 -2.75 -11.63
N ILE A 74 3.05 -2.46 -12.22
CA ILE A 74 4.33 -2.37 -11.51
C ILE A 74 4.31 -1.22 -10.49
N VAL A 75 3.80 -0.04 -10.88
CA VAL A 75 3.67 1.11 -9.96
C VAL A 75 2.76 0.76 -8.79
N SER A 76 1.65 0.06 -9.05
CA SER A 76 0.73 -0.42 -8.00
C SER A 76 1.43 -1.38 -7.03
N LEU A 77 2.23 -2.33 -7.54
CA LEU A 77 3.03 -3.22 -6.69
C LEU A 77 4.07 -2.47 -5.85
N ALA A 78 4.73 -1.47 -6.42
CA ALA A 78 5.71 -0.65 -5.69
C ALA A 78 5.06 0.10 -4.52
N GLN A 79 3.84 0.61 -4.70
CA GLN A 79 3.07 1.22 -3.61
C GLN A 79 2.70 0.18 -2.54
N GLY A 80 2.32 -1.04 -2.95
CA GLY A 80 2.14 -2.17 -2.05
C GLY A 80 3.37 -2.41 -1.16
N ILE A 81 4.56 -2.50 -1.75
CA ILE A 81 5.81 -2.72 -1.00
C ILE A 81 6.03 -1.62 0.04
N ARG A 82 5.80 -0.34 -0.31
CA ARG A 82 5.91 0.77 0.66
C ARG A 82 4.96 0.61 1.85
N TYR A 83 3.72 0.17 1.62
CA TYR A 83 2.79 -0.09 2.72
C TYR A 83 3.23 -1.25 3.61
N LYS A 84 3.85 -2.30 3.04
CA LYS A 84 4.42 -3.40 3.83
C LYS A 84 5.53 -2.92 4.77
N VAL A 85 6.46 -2.13 4.24
CA VAL A 85 7.55 -1.53 5.04
C VAL A 85 6.98 -0.67 6.16
N MET A 86 5.97 0.15 5.88
CA MET A 86 5.32 0.99 6.90
C MET A 86 4.65 0.16 8.01
N ILE A 87 4.02 -0.97 7.68
CA ILE A 87 3.45 -1.90 8.68
C ILE A 87 4.54 -2.44 9.59
N ASP A 88 5.67 -2.88 9.03
CA ASP A 88 6.75 -3.47 9.79
C ASP A 88 7.46 -2.43 10.68
N THR A 89 7.66 -1.21 10.18
CA THR A 89 8.19 -0.10 10.98
C THR A 89 7.26 0.26 12.14
N ASN A 90 5.96 0.41 11.89
CA ASN A 90 4.99 0.71 12.95
C ASN A 90 4.91 -0.39 14.01
N LYS A 91 5.00 -1.67 13.62
CA LYS A 91 5.07 -2.79 14.58
C LYS A 91 6.31 -2.70 15.45
N LYS A 92 7.47 -2.36 14.87
CA LYS A 92 8.73 -2.21 15.62
C LYS A 92 8.65 -1.03 16.58
N MET A 93 8.15 0.13 16.14
CA MET A 93 7.98 1.30 17.01
C MET A 93 7.02 1.03 18.17
N ASN A 94 5.85 0.44 17.90
CA ASN A 94 4.88 0.12 18.96
C ASN A 94 5.43 -0.88 19.99
N LYS A 95 6.30 -1.81 19.57
CA LYS A 95 6.99 -2.71 20.51
C LYS A 95 7.98 -1.93 21.38
N LEU A 96 8.78 -1.07 20.76
CA LEU A 96 9.76 -0.22 21.44
C LEU A 96 9.09 0.70 22.48
N GLU A 97 8.00 1.37 22.10
CA GLU A 97 7.22 2.23 23.03
C GLU A 97 6.68 1.44 24.23
N ARG A 98 6.18 0.23 24.00
CA ARG A 98 5.70 -0.64 25.08
C ARG A 98 6.83 -1.05 26.03
N GLU A 99 8.02 -1.31 25.51
CA GLU A 99 9.19 -1.64 26.32
C GLU A 99 9.67 -0.44 27.15
N ILE A 100 9.74 0.74 26.55
CA ILE A 100 10.06 1.99 27.25
C ILE A 100 9.04 2.28 28.35
N MET A 101 7.74 2.18 28.05
CA MET A 101 6.67 2.37 29.04
C MET A 101 6.73 1.36 30.20
N LYS A 102 7.14 0.12 29.93
CA LYS A 102 7.36 -0.88 30.99
C LYS A 102 8.55 -0.53 31.88
N ARG A 103 9.65 -0.05 31.29
CA ARG A 103 10.84 0.42 32.04
C ARG A 103 10.49 1.61 32.92
N ILE A 104 9.81 2.62 32.37
CA ILE A 104 9.34 3.79 33.13
C ILE A 104 8.43 3.37 34.28
N LYS A 105 7.45 2.48 34.04
CA LYS A 105 6.57 1.97 35.11
C LYS A 105 7.35 1.22 36.19
N PHE A 106 8.36 0.45 35.82
CA PHE A 106 9.22 -0.26 36.78
C PHE A 106 10.04 0.73 37.62
N GLU A 107 10.67 1.72 36.98
CA GLU A 107 11.44 2.77 37.66
C GLU A 107 10.59 3.58 38.63
N VAL A 108 9.37 3.99 38.22
CA VAL A 108 8.41 4.68 39.09
C VAL A 108 8.00 3.80 40.27
N LYS A 109 7.76 2.51 40.03
CA LYS A 109 7.39 1.55 41.09
C LYS A 109 8.52 1.36 42.11
N VAL A 110 9.77 1.28 41.65
CA VAL A 110 10.96 1.18 42.51
C VAL A 110 11.13 2.46 43.33
N LYS A 111 11.01 3.63 42.70
CA LYS A 111 11.13 4.93 43.38
C LYS A 111 10.08 5.10 44.48
N ASN A 112 8.83 4.74 44.21
CA ASN A 112 7.73 4.83 45.18
C ASN A 112 7.87 3.84 46.36
N LYS A 113 8.59 2.73 46.16
CA LYS A 113 8.86 1.76 47.23
C LYS A 113 9.99 2.21 48.17
N ASN A 114 10.91 3.05 47.67
CA ASN A 114 12.06 3.56 48.43
C ASN A 114 11.79 4.91 49.11
N THR A 115 10.67 5.57 48.84
CA THR A 115 10.22 6.74 49.62
C THR A 115 9.57 6.28 50.93
N PRO A 116 10.13 6.61 52.11
CA PRO A 116 9.49 6.31 53.38
C PRO A 116 8.15 7.07 53.46
N LYS A 117 7.09 6.35 53.82
CA LYS A 117 5.79 6.96 54.13
C LYS A 117 5.97 7.76 55.42
N VAL A 118 5.92 9.09 55.30
CA VAL A 118 5.83 10.02 56.43
C VAL A 118 4.44 9.93 57.04
#